data_AF-A0A2K5QZG4-F1
#
_entry.id   AF-A0A2K5QZG4-F1
#
_cell.length_a   1.000
_cell.length_b   1.000
_cell.length_c   1.000
_cell.angle_alpha   90.00
_cell.angle_beta   90.00
_cell.angle_gamma   90.00
#
_symmetry.space_group_name_H-M   'P 1'
#
loop_
_entity.id
_entity.type
_entity.pdbx_description
1 polymer ?
#
loop_
_entity_poly.entity_id
_entity_poly.type
_entity_poly.pdbx_seq_one_letter_code
_entity_poly.pdbx_strand_id
1 'polypeptide(L)'
;MALADSTRGLPGGAAAGAATGAAAPQLFPDIVELNVGCQVCVTRRCTVVSVPDSLLWRMFTQQQPQELARDSKGRFFLDRDGLLFRHILDYLRDLQLVLPDYFPERSRLQRQAEYVKLPELVRSLRAMQQPGPGPPPPPSRRIGGSFA
;
A
#
# COMPACT_ATOMS: atom_id res chain seq x y z
N MET A 1 0.45 -65.54 -12.13
CA MET A 1 1.89 -65.56 -11.83
C MET A 1 2.35 -64.13 -11.64
N ALA A 2 3.04 -63.89 -10.53
CA ALA A 2 3.48 -62.60 -10.02
C ALA A 2 4.92 -62.25 -10.45
N LEU A 3 5.43 -61.13 -9.88
CA LEU A 3 6.79 -60.56 -9.81
C LEU A 3 7.02 -59.40 -10.81
N ALA A 4 7.10 -58.12 -10.44
CA ALA A 4 7.87 -57.36 -9.41
C ALA A 4 9.39 -57.29 -9.67
N ASP A 5 9.94 -56.08 -9.90
CA ASP A 5 11.03 -55.40 -9.14
C ASP A 5 11.48 -54.12 -9.91
N SER A 6 11.28 -52.89 -9.41
CA SER A 6 12.15 -52.09 -8.51
C SER A 6 13.40 -51.47 -9.17
N THR A 7 13.45 -50.12 -9.19
CA THR A 7 14.72 -49.37 -9.17
C THR A 7 14.66 -48.28 -8.09
N ARG A 8 15.70 -48.30 -7.25
CA ARG A 8 15.91 -47.61 -5.97
C ARG A 8 16.17 -46.11 -6.08
N GLY A 9 15.92 -45.39 -4.98
CA GLY A 9 16.60 -44.13 -4.64
C GLY A 9 15.96 -43.34 -3.49
N LEU A 10 16.42 -43.54 -2.25
CA LEU A 10 16.24 -42.69 -1.05
C LEU A 10 17.65 -42.18 -0.62
N PRO A 11 17.85 -41.37 0.45
CA PRO A 11 17.19 -40.14 0.93
C PRO A 11 18.22 -39.04 1.34
N GLY A 12 17.76 -37.89 1.87
CA GLY A 12 18.56 -36.93 2.66
C GLY A 12 18.70 -35.55 1.98
N GLY A 13 18.48 -34.39 2.61
CA GLY A 13 18.38 -34.04 4.02
C GLY A 13 19.35 -32.88 4.31
N ALA A 14 18.88 -31.64 4.23
CA ALA A 14 19.45 -30.43 4.87
C ALA A 14 18.46 -29.26 4.58
N ALA A 15 17.59 -28.82 5.49
CA ALA A 15 17.84 -28.17 6.77
C ALA A 15 18.61 -26.83 6.65
N ALA A 16 17.86 -25.75 6.42
CA ALA A 16 18.09 -24.40 6.90
C ALA A 16 16.70 -23.76 7.00
N GLY A 17 16.17 -23.26 8.11
CA GLY A 17 16.79 -22.76 9.33
C GLY A 17 16.29 -21.32 9.53
N ALA A 18 15.47 -21.11 10.56
CA ALA A 18 14.87 -19.86 11.06
C ALA A 18 13.59 -19.36 10.33
N ALA A 19 12.48 -19.02 10.99
CA ALA A 19 12.28 -18.64 12.38
C ALA A 19 10.94 -19.16 12.94
N THR A 20 11.02 -19.68 14.16
CA THR A 20 9.90 -19.90 15.08
C THR A 20 9.30 -18.56 15.48
N GLY A 21 8.08 -18.31 15.01
CA GLY A 21 7.13 -17.41 15.63
C GLY A 21 5.77 -18.07 15.46
N ALA A 22 5.07 -18.33 16.55
CA ALA A 22 3.74 -18.94 16.54
C ALA A 22 2.80 -18.07 15.68
N ALA A 23 2.67 -18.42 14.41
CA ALA A 23 1.71 -17.76 13.53
C ALA A 23 0.34 -18.34 13.90
N ALA A 24 -0.52 -17.47 14.44
CA ALA A 24 -1.96 -17.70 14.50
C ALA A 24 -2.45 -18.35 13.19
N PRO A 25 -3.51 -19.18 13.21
CA PRO A 25 -4.09 -19.73 11.98
C PRO A 25 -4.25 -18.58 10.98
N GLN A 26 -3.52 -18.66 9.87
CA GLN A 26 -3.48 -17.57 8.89
C GLN A 26 -4.87 -17.49 8.26
N LEU A 27 -5.71 -16.63 8.82
CA LEU A 27 -7.10 -16.43 8.42
C LEU A 27 -7.19 -15.95 6.96
N PHE A 28 -6.11 -15.34 6.48
CA PHE A 28 -5.97 -14.79 5.14
C PHE A 28 -4.84 -15.49 4.36
N PRO A 29 -5.00 -15.68 3.05
CA PRO A 29 -3.94 -16.22 2.20
C PRO A 29 -2.75 -15.25 2.11
N ASP A 30 -1.55 -15.79 1.83
CA ASP A 30 -0.34 -14.99 1.63
C ASP A 30 -0.42 -14.10 0.39
N ILE A 31 -1.10 -14.57 -0.66
CA ILE A 31 -1.41 -13.81 -1.85
C ILE A 31 -2.85 -13.35 -1.77
N VAL A 32 -3.05 -12.05 -1.95
CA VAL A 32 -4.34 -11.38 -1.83
C VAL A 32 -4.71 -10.76 -3.18
N GLU A 33 -5.89 -11.09 -3.66
CA GLU A 33 -6.48 -10.47 -4.85
C GLU A 33 -7.53 -9.43 -4.43
N LEU A 34 -7.36 -8.21 -4.94
CA LEU A 34 -8.18 -7.05 -4.63
C LEU A 34 -8.80 -6.52 -5.93
N ASN A 35 -10.13 -6.45 -5.99
CA ASN A 35 -10.87 -5.74 -7.03
C ASN A 35 -11.20 -4.33 -6.53
N VAL A 36 -10.54 -3.33 -7.09
CA VAL A 36 -10.63 -1.92 -6.72
C VAL A 36 -11.29 -1.14 -7.84
N GLY A 37 -12.61 -0.91 -7.73
CA GLY A 37 -13.42 -0.16 -8.70
C GLY A 37 -13.13 -0.51 -10.16
N CYS A 38 -13.21 -1.81 -10.47
CA CYS A 38 -12.96 -2.43 -11.78
C CYS A 38 -11.49 -2.74 -12.13
N GLN A 39 -10.50 -2.36 -11.32
CA GLN A 39 -9.13 -2.87 -11.48
C GLN A 39 -8.82 -3.99 -10.50
N VAL A 40 -8.28 -5.08 -11.03
CA VAL A 40 -7.84 -6.21 -10.22
C VAL A 40 -6.35 -6.07 -9.97
N CYS A 41 -5.96 -6.03 -8.70
CA CYS A 41 -4.57 -6.05 -8.29
C CYS A 41 -4.29 -7.27 -7.41
N VAL A 42 -3.13 -7.87 -7.65
CA VAL A 42 -2.64 -9.01 -6.88
C VAL A 42 -1.44 -8.55 -6.09
N THR A 43 -1.44 -8.82 -4.80
CA THR A 43 -0.37 -8.38 -3.90
C THR A 43 -0.17 -9.40 -2.77
N ARG A 44 0.84 -9.19 -1.93
CA ARG A 44 1.08 -10.03 -0.75
C ARG A 44 0.34 -9.47 0.45
N ARG A 45 -0.08 -10.36 1.36
CA ARG A 45 -0.66 -9.97 2.64
C ARG A 45 0.26 -9.04 3.42
N CYS A 46 1.57 -9.36 3.46
CA CYS A 46 2.56 -8.54 4.16
C CYS A 46 2.61 -7.09 3.65
N THR A 47 2.31 -6.84 2.36
CA THR A 47 2.24 -5.50 1.79
C THR A 47 1.01 -4.74 2.28
N VAL A 48 -0.17 -5.37 2.30
CA VAL A 48 -1.41 -4.68 2.74
C VAL A 48 -1.46 -4.46 4.26
N VAL A 49 -0.67 -5.23 5.02
CA VAL A 49 -0.50 -5.05 6.47
C VAL A 49 0.82 -4.33 6.83
N SER A 50 1.54 -3.75 5.87
CA SER A 50 2.85 -3.13 6.13
C SER A 50 2.74 -1.90 7.03
N VAL A 51 1.65 -1.15 6.91
CA VAL A 51 1.38 0.04 7.73
C VAL A 51 0.35 -0.30 8.80
N PRO A 52 0.72 -0.36 10.08
CA PRO A 52 -0.22 -0.64 11.17
C PRO A 52 -1.31 0.45 11.25
N ASP A 53 -2.48 0.08 11.78
CA ASP A 53 -3.66 0.93 11.94
C ASP A 53 -4.28 1.52 10.65
N SER A 54 -3.68 1.24 9.48
CA SER A 54 -4.28 1.56 8.20
C SER A 54 -5.60 0.79 7.99
N LEU A 55 -6.43 1.27 7.06
CA LEU A 55 -7.68 0.58 6.71
C LEU A 55 -7.39 -0.86 6.24
N LEU A 56 -6.43 -1.03 5.35
CA LEU A 56 -6.05 -2.34 4.82
C LEU A 56 -5.48 -3.24 5.90
N TRP A 57 -4.65 -2.70 6.81
CA TRP A 57 -4.19 -3.46 7.96
C TRP A 57 -5.36 -4.02 8.76
N ARG A 58 -6.33 -3.16 9.15
CA ARG A 58 -7.51 -3.61 9.92
C ARG A 58 -8.34 -4.66 9.16
N MET A 59 -8.53 -4.49 7.86
CA MET A 59 -9.24 -5.47 7.03
C MET A 59 -8.55 -6.85 7.05
N PHE A 60 -7.21 -6.89 6.96
CA PHE A 60 -6.43 -8.13 6.82
C PHE A 60 -5.82 -8.67 8.14
N THR A 61 -6.10 -8.02 9.28
CA THR A 61 -5.66 -8.48 10.61
C THR A 61 -6.78 -8.56 11.64
N GLN A 62 -7.79 -7.69 11.59
CA GLN A 62 -8.83 -7.60 12.62
C GLN A 62 -10.19 -8.15 12.18
N GLN A 63 -10.45 -8.23 10.88
CA GLN A 63 -11.72 -8.72 10.35
C GLN A 63 -11.61 -10.17 9.87
N GLN A 64 -12.76 -10.85 9.81
CA GLN A 64 -12.82 -12.17 9.18
C GLN A 64 -12.96 -12.02 7.65
N PRO A 65 -12.34 -12.91 6.84
CA PRO A 65 -12.45 -12.87 5.39
C PRO A 65 -13.91 -12.90 4.87
N GLN A 66 -14.82 -13.48 5.64
CA GLN A 66 -16.26 -13.59 5.36
C GLN A 66 -17.01 -12.26 5.55
N GLU A 67 -16.49 -11.35 6.37
CA GLU A 67 -17.06 -10.02 6.61
C GLU A 67 -16.64 -9.01 5.53
N LEU A 68 -15.56 -9.30 4.80
CA LEU A 68 -15.06 -8.43 3.75
C LEU A 68 -15.88 -8.63 2.47
N ALA A 69 -16.22 -7.51 1.83
CA ALA A 69 -16.90 -7.53 0.53
C ALA A 69 -16.06 -8.30 -0.50
N ARG A 70 -16.74 -9.10 -1.32
CA ARG A 70 -16.12 -9.86 -2.41
C ARG A 70 -16.88 -9.65 -3.71
N ASP A 71 -16.15 -9.69 -4.82
CA ASP A 71 -16.77 -9.70 -6.13
C ASP A 71 -17.31 -11.10 -6.50
N SER A 72 -17.94 -11.21 -7.66
CA SER A 72 -18.49 -12.49 -8.17
C SER A 72 -17.43 -13.57 -8.42
N LYS A 73 -16.14 -13.21 -8.40
CA LYS A 73 -15.00 -14.13 -8.54
C LYS A 73 -14.33 -14.44 -7.19
N GLY A 74 -14.89 -13.96 -6.07
CA GLY A 74 -14.38 -14.22 -4.73
C GLY A 74 -13.20 -13.34 -4.31
N ARG A 75 -12.87 -12.30 -5.08
CA ARG A 75 -11.75 -11.37 -4.78
C ARG A 75 -12.23 -10.27 -3.84
N PHE A 76 -11.37 -9.80 -2.95
CA PHE A 76 -11.71 -8.76 -1.99
C PHE A 76 -12.05 -7.46 -2.74
N PHE A 77 -13.21 -6.87 -2.45
CA PHE A 77 -13.73 -5.73 -3.18
C PHE A 77 -13.53 -4.42 -2.42
N LEU A 78 -13.08 -3.40 -3.14
CA LEU A 78 -12.92 -2.03 -2.70
C LEU A 78 -13.61 -1.10 -3.71
N ASP A 79 -14.57 -0.32 -3.25
CA ASP A 79 -15.30 0.65 -4.08
C ASP A 79 -14.49 1.96 -4.26
N ARG A 80 -13.27 1.84 -4.78
CA ARG A 80 -12.31 2.95 -4.93
C ARG A 80 -11.72 2.97 -6.34
N ASP A 81 -11.02 4.06 -6.65
CA ASP A 81 -10.34 4.23 -7.94
C ASP A 81 -9.12 3.32 -8.02
N GLY A 82 -9.21 2.27 -8.84
CA GLY A 82 -8.14 1.30 -9.02
C GLY A 82 -6.86 1.89 -9.62
N LEU A 83 -6.97 2.87 -10.52
CA LEU A 83 -5.82 3.47 -11.19
C LEU A 83 -4.92 4.19 -10.18
N LEU A 84 -5.55 4.95 -9.27
CA LEU A 84 -4.84 5.62 -8.18
C LEU A 84 -4.40 4.66 -7.08
N PHE A 85 -5.16 3.59 -6.85
CA PHE A 85 -4.82 2.58 -5.84
C PHE A 85 -3.49 1.87 -6.13
N ARG A 86 -3.09 1.78 -7.41
CA ARG A 86 -1.74 1.29 -7.76
C ARG A 86 -0.64 2.06 -7.02
N HIS A 87 -0.70 3.40 -6.99
CA HIS A 87 0.28 4.21 -6.28
C HIS A 87 0.22 4.02 -4.76
N ILE A 88 -0.97 3.72 -4.20
CA ILE A 88 -1.11 3.34 -2.80
C ILE A 88 -0.39 2.01 -2.54
N LEU A 89 -0.57 1.00 -3.39
CA LEU A 89 0.13 -0.28 -3.26
C LEU A 89 1.64 -0.14 -3.40
N ASP A 90 2.12 0.65 -4.36
CA ASP A 90 3.55 0.90 -4.55
C ASP A 90 4.14 1.57 -3.29
N TYR A 91 3.45 2.55 -2.72
CA TYR A 91 3.83 3.11 -1.42
C TYR A 91 3.85 2.05 -0.30
N LEU A 92 2.89 1.13 -0.25
CA LEU A 92 2.87 0.09 0.80
C LEU A 92 3.98 -0.96 0.65
N ARG A 93 4.58 -1.10 -0.55
CA ARG A 93 5.70 -2.01 -0.84
C ARG A 93 7.02 -1.43 -0.35
N ASP A 94 7.29 -0.18 -0.73
CA ASP A 94 8.60 0.44 -0.51
C ASP A 94 8.59 1.46 0.64
N LEU A 95 7.41 1.81 1.17
CA LEU A 95 7.17 2.91 2.12
C LEU A 95 7.70 4.25 1.59
N GLN A 96 7.78 4.39 0.28
CA GLN A 96 8.25 5.56 -0.44
C GLN A 96 7.25 5.92 -1.54
N LEU A 97 6.96 7.21 -1.67
CA LEU A 97 6.05 7.71 -2.70
C LEU A 97 6.86 8.12 -3.93
N VAL A 98 6.74 7.35 -5.00
CA VAL A 98 7.30 7.68 -6.32
C VAL A 98 6.16 8.06 -7.25
N LEU A 99 6.18 9.29 -7.75
CA LEU A 99 5.21 9.81 -8.72
C LEU A 99 5.94 10.32 -9.97
N PRO A 100 5.32 10.24 -11.16
CA PRO A 100 5.84 10.88 -12.36
C PRO A 100 5.96 12.41 -12.19
N ASP A 101 6.87 13.03 -12.93
CA ASP A 101 7.12 14.49 -12.90
C ASP A 101 5.84 15.31 -13.10
N TYR A 102 4.95 14.84 -13.97
CA TYR A 102 3.63 15.42 -14.17
C TYR A 102 2.53 14.46 -13.71
N PHE A 103 1.98 14.72 -12.52
CA PHE A 103 0.91 13.92 -11.94
C PHE A 103 -0.32 14.78 -11.59
N PRO A 104 -1.24 15.02 -12.54
CA PRO A 104 -2.38 15.92 -12.34
C PRO A 104 -3.42 15.37 -11.36
N GLU A 105 -3.46 14.04 -11.15
CA GLU A 105 -4.42 13.39 -10.24
C GLU A 105 -3.96 13.35 -8.79
N ARG A 106 -2.93 14.11 -8.43
CA ARG A 106 -2.36 14.17 -7.07
C ARG A 106 -3.41 14.41 -5.99
N SER A 107 -4.31 15.36 -6.20
CA SER A 107 -5.39 15.66 -5.24
C SER A 107 -6.37 14.50 -5.09
N ARG A 108 -6.58 13.72 -6.16
CA ARG A 108 -7.39 12.49 -6.09
C ARG A 108 -6.65 11.39 -5.33
N LEU A 109 -5.34 11.22 -5.59
CA LEU A 109 -4.50 10.26 -4.86
C LEU A 109 -4.45 10.58 -3.36
N GLN A 110 -4.39 11.86 -2.99
CA GLN A 110 -4.46 12.27 -1.59
C GLN A 110 -5.75 11.81 -0.92
N ARG A 111 -6.90 11.95 -1.59
CA ARG A 111 -8.19 11.43 -1.07
C ARG A 111 -8.18 9.90 -0.93
N GLN A 112 -7.49 9.17 -1.81
CA GLN A 112 -7.30 7.73 -1.64
C GLN A 112 -6.43 7.40 -0.42
N ALA A 113 -5.33 8.12 -0.21
CA ALA A 113 -4.46 7.96 0.94
C ALA A 113 -5.18 8.26 2.26
N GLU A 114 -6.04 9.29 2.28
CA GLU A 114 -6.91 9.62 3.43
C GLU A 114 -7.93 8.49 3.70
N TYR A 115 -8.55 7.95 2.65
CA TYR A 115 -9.49 6.81 2.77
C TYR A 115 -8.82 5.56 3.36
N VAL A 116 -7.62 5.21 2.87
CA VAL A 116 -6.85 4.06 3.35
C VAL A 116 -6.19 4.32 4.71
N LYS A 117 -6.30 5.55 5.24
CA LYS A 117 -5.70 6.01 6.51
C LYS A 117 -4.18 5.91 6.53
N LEU A 118 -3.52 6.51 5.53
CA LEU A 118 -2.06 6.56 5.42
C LEU A 118 -1.53 7.99 5.70
N PRO A 119 -1.32 8.36 6.98
CA PRO A 119 -1.03 9.76 7.34
C PRO A 119 0.32 10.26 6.82
N GLU A 120 1.34 9.40 6.74
CA GLU A 120 2.65 9.75 6.16
C GLU A 120 2.57 10.01 4.66
N LEU A 121 1.79 9.20 3.95
CA LEU A 121 1.55 9.39 2.52
C LEU A 121 0.79 10.69 2.25
N VAL A 122 -0.24 10.99 3.06
CA VAL A 122 -1.00 12.25 2.95
C VAL A 122 -0.09 13.46 3.22
N ARG A 123 0.78 13.39 4.23
CA ARG A 123 1.76 14.45 4.51
C ARG A 123 2.71 14.65 3.33
N SER A 124 3.24 13.58 2.77
CA SER A 124 4.12 13.63 1.59
C SER A 124 3.41 14.26 0.38
N LEU A 125 2.14 13.91 0.16
CA LEU A 125 1.32 14.47 -0.91
C LEU A 125 1.00 15.96 -0.71
N ARG A 126 0.86 16.43 0.53
CA ARG A 126 0.68 17.87 0.83
C ARG A 126 2.00 18.64 0.74
N ALA A 127 3.11 18.05 1.17
CA ALA A 127 4.41 18.72 1.17
C ALA A 127 4.85 19.14 -0.23
N MET A 128 4.69 18.28 -1.25
CA MET A 128 5.00 18.68 -2.64
C MET A 128 3.87 19.46 -3.34
N GLN A 129 2.76 19.81 -2.66
CA GLN A 129 1.79 20.81 -3.16
C GLN A 129 2.16 22.23 -2.72
N GLN A 130 2.92 22.39 -1.64
CA GLN A 130 3.38 23.71 -1.21
C GLN A 130 4.41 24.20 -2.24
N PRO A 131 4.14 25.30 -2.97
CA PRO A 131 5.24 26.01 -3.61
C PRO A 131 6.21 26.39 -2.48
N GLY A 132 7.51 26.19 -2.70
CA GLY A 132 8.51 26.59 -1.70
C GLY A 132 8.27 28.03 -1.21
N PRO A 133 8.66 28.38 0.03
CA PRO A 133 8.45 29.73 0.55
C PRO A 133 8.95 30.73 -0.48
N GLY A 134 8.02 31.49 -1.06
CA GLY A 134 8.36 32.51 -2.05
C GLY A 134 9.39 33.46 -1.46
N PRO A 135 10.23 34.10 -2.30
CA PRO A 135 11.22 35.05 -1.82
C PRO A 135 10.54 36.07 -0.89
N PRO A 136 11.17 36.42 0.25
CA PRO A 136 10.57 37.33 1.21
C PRO A 136 10.16 38.64 0.52
N PRO A 137 9.01 39.23 0.90
CA PRO A 137 8.55 40.47 0.29
C PRO A 137 9.64 41.54 0.42
N PRO A 138 9.91 42.32 -0.65
CA PRO A 138 10.92 43.36 -0.59
C PRO A 138 10.60 44.35 0.54
N PRO A 139 11.60 44.84 1.28
CA PRO A 139 11.36 45.78 2.37
C PRO A 139 10.66 47.02 1.81
N SER A 140 9.53 47.39 2.43
CA SER A 140 8.79 48.60 2.06
C SER A 140 9.71 49.81 2.19
N ARG A 141 10.10 50.38 1.06
CA ARG A 141 10.92 51.59 0.99
C ARG A 141 10.09 52.70 1.65
N ARG A 142 10.40 53.05 2.91
CA ARG A 142 9.83 54.25 3.55
C ARG A 142 10.24 55.42 2.67
N ILE A 143 9.29 55.96 1.91
CA ILE A 143 9.43 57.27 1.29
C ILE A 143 9.49 58.25 2.47
N GLY A 144 10.69 58.69 2.80
CA GLY A 144 10.91 59.78 3.74
C GLY A 144 10.18 61.00 3.21
N GLY A 145 9.11 61.40 3.91
CA GLY A 145 8.48 62.68 3.71
C GLY A 145 9.47 63.78 4.06
N SER A 146 10.09 64.35 3.04
CA SER A 146 10.77 65.63 3.12
C SER A 146 9.69 66.71 3.07
N PHE A 147 9.25 67.18 4.23
CA PHE A 147 8.58 68.46 4.34
C PHE A 147 9.60 69.45 4.90
N ALA A 148 10.09 70.32 4.02
CA ALA A 148 10.73 71.58 4.33
C ALA A 148 9.95 72.68 3.60
#